data_AF-A0A7Y0A0E3-F1
#
_entry.id   AF-A0A7Y0A0E3-F1
#
_cell.length_a   1.000
_cell.length_b   1.000
_cell.length_c   1.000
_cell.angle_alpha   90.00
_cell.angle_beta   90.00
_cell.angle_gamma   90.00
#
_symmetry.space_group_name_H-M   'P 1'
#
loop_
_entity.id
_entity.type
_entity.pdbx_description
1 polymer ?
#
loop_
_entity_poly.entity_id
_entity_poly.type
_entity_poly.pdbx_seq_one_letter_code
_entity_poly.pdbx_strand_id
1 'polypeptide(L)'
;MTVHFDYYPQDRPRIGALEHQLRHVIRRAGVGELGDSELHADGNDGYLYMYGPDADRLYAVTSPILQSSRLMKDAEVTKRYGSHTETFALPRNHTRVVINPMEP
;
A
#
# COMPACT_ATOMS: atom_id res chain seq x y z
N MET A 1 4.82 9.50 0.26
CA MET A 1 4.39 8.36 -0.56
C MET A 1 2.89 8.39 -0.65
N THR A 2 2.33 8.11 -1.83
CA THR A 2 0.89 8.06 -2.07
C THR A 2 0.55 6.67 -2.61
N VAL A 3 -0.59 6.13 -2.21
CA VAL A 3 -1.16 4.92 -2.80
C VAL A 3 -2.53 5.26 -3.34
N HIS A 4 -2.71 5.07 -4.64
CA HIS A 4 -3.99 5.20 -5.32
C HIS A 4 -4.58 3.81 -5.54
N PHE A 5 -5.86 3.64 -5.28
CA PHE A 5 -6.55 2.36 -5.41
C PHE A 5 -8.03 2.55 -5.70
N ASP A 6 -8.59 1.65 -6.50
CA ASP A 6 -10.04 1.54 -6.65
C ASP A 6 -10.67 0.86 -5.44
N TYR A 7 -11.84 1.33 -5.05
CA TYR A 7 -12.61 0.72 -3.97
C TYR A 7 -14.10 0.90 -4.17
N TYR A 8 -14.91 0.02 -3.58
CA TYR A 8 -16.35 0.19 -3.53
C TYR A 8 -16.79 0.73 -2.17
N PRO A 9 -17.92 1.47 -2.08
CA PRO A 9 -18.41 1.99 -0.80
C PRO A 9 -18.57 0.91 0.30
N GLN A 10 -18.82 -0.34 -0.10
CA GLN A 10 -18.92 -1.51 0.78
C GLN A 10 -17.58 -1.89 1.44
N ASP A 11 -16.46 -1.48 0.86
CA ASP A 11 -15.12 -1.77 1.36
C ASP A 11 -14.61 -0.74 2.39
N ARG A 12 -15.36 0.34 2.66
CA ARG A 12 -15.04 1.34 3.70
C ARG A 12 -14.57 0.75 5.05
N PRO A 13 -15.24 -0.26 5.64
CA PRO A 13 -14.75 -0.87 6.89
C PRO A 13 -13.39 -1.58 6.71
N ARG A 14 -13.11 -2.15 5.53
CA ARG A 14 -11.82 -2.77 5.22
C ARG A 14 -10.73 -1.73 5.00
N ILE A 15 -11.07 -0.57 4.43
CA ILE A 15 -10.16 0.57 4.30
C ILE A 15 -9.76 1.07 5.69
N GLY A 16 -10.72 1.29 6.58
CA GLY A 16 -10.41 1.72 7.95
C GLY A 16 -9.53 0.73 8.72
N ALA A 17 -9.73 -0.58 8.53
CA ALA A 17 -8.85 -1.60 9.10
C ALA A 17 -7.43 -1.55 8.51
N LEU A 18 -7.31 -1.36 7.19
CA LEU A 18 -6.03 -1.20 6.49
C LEU A 18 -5.28 0.04 6.99
N GLU A 19 -5.96 1.18 7.08
CA GLU A 19 -5.39 2.42 7.61
C GLU A 19 -4.89 2.25 9.04
N HIS A 20 -5.65 1.56 9.90
CA HIS A 20 -5.23 1.30 11.27
C HIS A 20 -3.96 0.43 11.31
N GLN A 21 -3.88 -0.61 10.48
CA GLN A 21 -2.69 -1.45 10.37
C GLN A 21 -1.47 -0.68 9.86
N LEU A 22 -1.64 0.13 8.80
CA LEU A 22 -0.58 0.96 8.24
C LEU A 22 -0.08 1.97 9.27
N ARG A 23 -0.99 2.72 9.90
CA ARG A 23 -0.65 3.70 10.96
C ARG A 23 0.14 3.05 12.08
N HIS A 24 -0.26 1.85 12.52
CA HIS A 24 0.42 1.12 13.57
C HIS A 24 1.84 0.71 13.19
N VAL A 25 2.06 0.12 12.01
CA VAL A 25 3.41 -0.35 11.62
C VAL A 25 4.35 0.79 11.28
N ILE A 26 3.85 1.86 10.64
CA ILE A 26 4.64 3.04 10.29
C ILE A 26 5.15 3.70 11.58
N ARG A 27 4.25 3.92 12.56
CA ARG A 27 4.61 4.49 13.86
C ARG A 27 5.55 3.59 14.65
N ARG A 28 5.29 2.28 14.69
CA ARG A 28 6.15 1.31 15.39
C ARG A 28 7.56 1.28 14.81
N ALA A 29 7.70 1.33 13.48
CA ALA A 29 8.99 1.34 12.82
C ALA A 29 9.71 2.70 12.88
N GLY A 30 9.03 3.77 13.30
CA GLY A 30 9.60 5.11 13.38
C GLY A 30 9.97 5.70 12.01
N VAL A 31 9.31 5.26 10.94
CA VAL A 31 9.64 5.65 9.57
C VAL A 31 8.74 6.77 9.03
N GLY A 32 7.77 7.24 9.82
CA GLY A 32 6.85 8.30 9.41
C GLY A 32 5.48 8.25 10.09
N GLU A 33 4.47 8.68 9.35
CA GLU A 33 3.06 8.66 9.73
C GLU A 33 2.11 8.44 8.54
N LEU A 34 0.90 7.96 8.84
CA LEU A 34 -0.21 7.90 7.90
C LEU A 34 -1.03 9.20 8.06
N GLY A 35 -1.17 9.96 6.97
CA GLY A 35 -2.02 11.15 6.93
C GLY A 35 -3.50 10.84 6.72
N ASP A 36 -4.26 11.87 6.40
CA ASP A 36 -5.68 11.74 6.06
C ASP A 36 -5.87 11.03 4.72
N SER A 37 -6.75 10.03 4.66
CA SER A 37 -7.13 9.36 3.42
C SER A 37 -8.19 10.16 2.66
N GLU A 38 -8.07 10.25 1.34
CA GLU A 38 -9.12 10.81 0.49
C GLU A 38 -9.91 9.67 -0.17
N LEU A 39 -11.22 9.63 0.05
CA LEU A 39 -12.11 8.58 -0.43
C LEU A 39 -13.29 9.21 -1.16
N HIS A 40 -13.32 9.11 -2.49
CA HIS A 40 -14.40 9.68 -3.30
C HIS A 40 -15.74 8.97 -3.05
N ALA A 41 -16.83 9.73 -2.86
CA ALA A 41 -18.12 9.19 -2.40
C ALA A 41 -18.74 8.15 -3.36
N ASP A 42 -18.50 8.31 -4.66
CA ASP A 42 -18.96 7.41 -5.73
C ASP A 42 -18.27 6.02 -5.70
N GLY A 43 -17.25 5.85 -4.86
CA GLY A 43 -16.30 4.76 -4.99
C GLY A 43 -15.36 5.00 -6.17
N ASN A 44 -14.52 4.04 -6.47
CA ASN A 44 -13.56 4.02 -7.59
C ASN A 44 -12.26 4.79 -7.38
N ASP A 45 -12.18 5.80 -6.52
CA ASP A 45 -10.92 6.52 -6.30
C ASP A 45 -10.64 6.75 -4.81
N GLY A 46 -9.63 6.04 -4.31
CA GLY A 46 -9.10 6.20 -2.96
C GLY A 46 -7.62 6.54 -2.97
N TYR A 47 -7.23 7.47 -2.11
CA TYR A 47 -5.84 7.86 -1.90
C TYR A 47 -5.43 7.69 -0.42
N LEU A 48 -4.35 6.95 -0.19
CA LEU A 48 -3.66 6.93 1.09
C LEU A 48 -2.40 7.76 1.01
N TYR A 49 -2.27 8.74 1.90
CA TYR A 49 -1.06 9.56 2.00
C TYR A 49 -0.23 9.11 3.20
N MET A 50 1.03 8.80 2.94
CA MET A 50 1.99 8.40 3.97
C MET A 50 3.22 9.29 3.87
N TYR A 51 3.63 9.84 5.01
CA TYR A 51 4.71 10.81 5.09
C TYR A 51 5.85 10.24 5.91
N GLY A 52 7.08 10.44 5.45
CA GLY A 52 8.28 9.95 6.12
C GLY A 52 9.52 10.54 5.48
N PRO A 53 10.65 10.60 6.21
CA PRO A 53 11.91 11.15 5.70
C PRO A 53 12.53 10.28 4.60
N ASP A 54 12.16 9.00 4.52
CA ASP A 54 12.71 8.02 3.60
C ASP A 54 11.56 7.22 2.97
N ALA A 55 11.29 7.47 1.68
CA ALA A 55 10.21 6.83 0.95
C ALA A 55 10.44 5.33 0.72
N ASP A 56 11.70 4.88 0.67
CA ASP A 56 12.03 3.46 0.50
C ASP A 56 11.81 2.68 1.78
N ARG A 57 12.23 3.21 2.93
CA ARG A 57 11.94 2.61 4.24
C ARG A 57 10.44 2.58 4.51
N LEU A 58 9.75 3.67 4.19
CA LEU A 58 8.29 3.75 4.33
C LEU A 58 7.61 2.66 3.49
N TYR A 59 7.97 2.55 2.21
CA TYR A 59 7.45 1.51 1.33
C TYR A 59 7.80 0.10 1.81
N ALA A 60 9.03 -0.15 2.26
CA ALA A 60 9.45 -1.47 2.73
C ALA A 60 8.64 -1.97 3.94
N VAL A 61 8.23 -1.06 4.83
CA VAL A 61 7.41 -1.40 6.00
C VAL A 61 5.94 -1.61 5.62
N THR A 62 5.42 -0.85 4.66
CA THR A 62 3.99 -0.89 4.30
C THR A 62 3.65 -1.88 3.19
N SER A 63 4.59 -2.19 2.29
CA SER A 63 4.36 -3.05 1.13
C SER A 63 3.79 -4.42 1.48
N PRO A 64 4.19 -5.13 2.56
CA PRO A 64 3.59 -6.42 2.89
C PRO A 64 2.11 -6.33 3.26
N ILE A 65 1.71 -5.23 3.92
CA ILE A 65 0.31 -4.99 4.31
C ILE A 65 -0.51 -4.63 3.07
N LEU A 66 0.02 -3.74 2.24
CA LEU A 66 -0.63 -3.35 0.99
C LEU A 66 -0.84 -4.58 0.11
N GLN A 67 0.20 -5.39 -0.11
CA GLN A 67 0.14 -6.60 -0.94
C GLN A 67 -0.80 -7.69 -0.39
N SER A 68 -0.98 -7.77 0.93
CA SER A 68 -1.92 -8.71 1.55
C SER A 68 -3.39 -8.26 1.43
N SER A 69 -3.64 -6.98 1.11
CA SER A 69 -4.98 -6.44 1.01
C SER A 69 -5.57 -6.68 -0.37
N ARG A 70 -6.76 -7.28 -0.43
CA ARG A 70 -7.49 -7.46 -1.69
C ARG A 70 -7.92 -6.13 -2.33
N LEU A 71 -7.99 -5.05 -1.54
CA LEU A 71 -8.29 -3.70 -2.02
C LEU A 71 -7.16 -3.12 -2.87
N MET A 72 -5.93 -3.57 -2.65
CA MET A 72 -4.75 -3.00 -3.29
C MET A 72 -4.33 -3.79 -4.53
N LYS A 73 -5.23 -4.61 -5.08
CA LYS A 73 -4.92 -5.55 -6.16
C LYS A 73 -4.36 -4.85 -7.40
N ASP A 74 -4.93 -3.69 -7.71
CA ASP A 74 -4.63 -2.89 -8.89
C ASP A 74 -4.13 -1.48 -8.45
N ALA A 75 -3.64 -1.37 -7.21
CA ALA A 75 -3.19 -0.11 -6.64
C ALA A 75 -1.86 0.38 -7.26
N GLU A 76 -1.72 1.69 -7.37
CA GLU A 76 -0.50 2.35 -7.80
C GLU A 76 0.18 3.03 -6.61
N VAL A 77 1.49 2.86 -6.50
CA VAL A 77 2.31 3.47 -5.45
C VAL A 77 3.20 4.54 -6.06
N THR A 78 3.11 5.74 -5.50
CA THR A 78 3.97 6.87 -5.86
C THR A 78 4.90 7.22 -4.71
N LYS A 79 6.19 6.95 -4.88
CA LYS A 79 7.26 7.42 -3.98
C LYS A 79 7.71 8.81 -4.40
N ARG A 80 8.03 9.66 -3.43
CA ARG A 80 8.50 11.03 -3.67
C ARG A 80 9.83 11.26 -2.98
N TYR A 81 10.81 11.73 -3.75
CA TYR A 81 12.18 12.05 -3.36
C TYR A 81 12.46 13.51 -3.70
N GLY A 82 12.00 14.44 -2.85
CA GLY A 82 12.08 15.88 -3.16
C GLY A 82 11.35 16.23 -4.46
N SER A 83 12.12 16.61 -5.48
CA SER A 83 11.63 16.96 -6.83
C SER A 83 11.39 15.77 -7.75
N HIS A 84 11.85 14.57 -7.39
CA HIS A 84 11.67 13.35 -8.18
C HIS A 84 10.53 12.50 -7.62
N THR A 85 9.76 11.87 -8.50
CA THR A 85 8.69 10.93 -8.14
C THR A 85 8.82 9.67 -8.97
N GLU A 86 8.61 8.54 -8.32
CA GLU A 86 8.57 7.23 -8.97
C GLU A 86 7.20 6.61 -8.71
N THR A 87 6.47 6.30 -9.78
CA THR A 87 5.16 5.64 -9.72
C THR A 87 5.28 4.24 -10.30
N PHE A 88 4.72 3.26 -9.62
CA PHE A 88 4.66 1.88 -10.08
C PHE A 88 3.41 1.17 -9.57
N ALA A 89 2.91 0.22 -10.36
CA ALA A 89 1.85 -0.69 -9.92
C ALA A 89 2.35 -1.55 -8.76
N LEU A 90 1.55 -1.70 -7.70
CA LEU A 90 1.90 -2.51 -6.54
C LEU A 90 2.19 -3.95 -7.00
N PRO A 91 3.43 -4.45 -6.83
CA PRO A 91 3.77 -5.78 -7.30
C PRO A 91 2.98 -6.81 -6.51
N ARG A 92 2.26 -7.68 -7.22
CA ARG A 92 1.54 -8.78 -6.59
C ARG A 92 2.56 -9.72 -5.97
N ASN A 93 2.33 -10.10 -4.71
CA ASN A 93 3.10 -11.16 -4.07
C ASN A 93 2.70 -12.49 -4.73
N HIS A 94 3.17 -12.74 -5.96
CA HIS A 94 3.20 -14.08 -6.51
C HIS A 94 4.19 -14.84 -5.63
N THR A 95 3.67 -15.55 -4.63
CA THR A 95 4.37 -16.71 -4.11
C THR A 95 4.65 -17.59 -5.32
N ARG A 96 5.85 -17.47 -5.91
CA ARG A 96 6.41 -18.53 -6.74
C ARG A 96 6.57 -19.70 -5.79
N VAL A 97 5.53 -20.53 -5.71
CA VAL A 97 5.71 -21.91 -5.25
C VAL A 97 6.61 -22.52 -6.32
N VAL A 98 7.92 -22.52 -6.08
CA VAL A 98 8.86 -23.30 -6.88
C VAL A 98 8.60 -24.75 -6.50
N ILE A 99 7.56 -25.34 -7.08
CA ILE A 99 7.46 -26.80 -7.15
C ILE A 99 8.60 -27.25 -8.07
N ASN A 100 9.76 -27.58 -7.49
CA ASN A 100 10.73 -28.40 -8.20
C ASN A 100 10.07 -29.76 -8.43
N PRO A 101 9.78 -30.19 -9.67
CA PRO A 101 9.57 -31.61 -9.90
C PRO A 101 10.91 -32.29 -9.61
N MET A 102 10.94 -33.16 -8.60
CA MET A 102 12.00 -34.16 -8.53
C MET A 102 11.81 -35.07 -9.73
N GLU A 103 12.70 -34.96 -10.71
CA GLU A 103 12.76 -35.90 -11.84
C GLU A 103 13.17 -37.28 -11.31
N PRO A 104 12.49 -38.38 -11.74
CA PRO A 104 12.91 -39.75 -11.46
C PRO A 104 14.09 -40.20 -12.33
#